data_AF-A0A2E9W4H4-F1
#
_entry.id   AF-A0A2E9W4H4-F1
#
_cell.length_a   1.000
_cell.length_b   1.000
_cell.length_c   1.000
_cell.angle_alpha   90.00
_cell.angle_beta   90.00
_cell.angle_gamma   90.00
#
_symmetry.space_group_name_H-M   'P 1'
#
loop_
_entity.id
_entity.type
_entity.pdbx_description
1 polymer ?
#
loop_
_entity_poly.entity_id
_entity_poly.type
_entity_poly.pdbx_seq_one_letter_code
_entity_poly.pdbx_strand_id
1 'polypeptide(L)'
;MRFPAKGFSLYAANRRVEGTISNEEQVKLLFHHPCGIQVWIDHLAKPTDKWASVIEDVPITTSSRITFMPAGAHQVEAGEVLASGIGHDNNTYLDFGVYDLRNKNDVTEMITNEWPDYRSTADYAICWSTFFGPDTKQLLEALPAGAVDTSDYCYG
;
A
#
# COMPACT_ATOMS: atom_id res chain seq x y z
N MET A 1 0.50 10.50 -7.75
CA MET A 1 1.13 9.81 -6.60
C MET A 1 2.60 9.52 -6.94
N ARG A 2 3.53 9.84 -6.04
CA ARG A 2 4.97 9.56 -6.18
C ARG A 2 5.43 8.54 -5.15
N PHE A 3 6.31 7.63 -5.54
CA PHE A 3 6.85 6.63 -4.63
C PHE A 3 7.83 7.26 -3.62
N PRO A 4 7.75 6.93 -2.31
CA PRO A 4 8.45 7.71 -1.29
C PRO A 4 9.90 7.29 -1.00
N ALA A 5 10.34 6.11 -1.44
CA ALA A 5 11.57 5.49 -0.93
C ALA A 5 12.44 4.85 -2.03
N LYS A 6 13.69 4.49 -1.69
CA LYS A 6 14.67 3.89 -2.61
C LYS A 6 14.83 2.40 -2.36
N GLY A 7 15.33 1.68 -3.36
CA GLY A 7 15.73 0.27 -3.23
C GLY A 7 14.57 -0.72 -3.23
N PHE A 8 13.39 -0.28 -3.68
CA PHE A 8 12.20 -1.12 -3.74
C PHE A 8 12.00 -1.66 -5.16
N SER A 9 11.39 -2.84 -5.24
CA SER A 9 10.92 -3.42 -6.48
C SER A 9 9.49 -3.92 -6.34
N LEU A 10 8.73 -3.90 -7.43
CA LEU A 10 7.36 -4.44 -7.45
C LEU A 10 7.40 -5.93 -7.12
N TYR A 11 6.65 -6.31 -6.10
CA TYR A 11 6.51 -7.69 -5.62
C TYR A 11 5.19 -8.31 -6.07
N ALA A 12 4.11 -7.53 -6.04
CA ALA A 12 2.80 -7.98 -6.47
C ALA A 12 1.95 -6.80 -6.94
N ALA A 13 0.95 -7.09 -7.75
CA ALA A 13 -0.02 -6.11 -8.20
C ALA A 13 -1.44 -6.69 -8.16
N ASN A 14 -2.44 -5.83 -8.05
CA ASN A 14 -3.84 -6.17 -8.27
C ASN A 14 -4.46 -5.10 -9.16
N ARG A 15 -5.27 -5.55 -10.12
CA ARG A 15 -6.13 -4.69 -10.95
C ARG A 15 -7.56 -5.12 -10.69
N ARG A 16 -8.41 -4.19 -10.29
CA ARG A 16 -9.82 -4.50 -10.01
C ARG A 16 -10.77 -3.42 -10.48
N VAL A 17 -11.97 -3.82 -10.88
CA VAL A 17 -13.07 -2.89 -11.13
C VAL A 17 -13.92 -2.78 -9.87
N GLU A 18 -14.05 -1.57 -9.34
CA GLU A 18 -14.87 -1.31 -8.15
C GLU A 18 -16.31 -0.96 -8.55
N GLY A 19 -17.03 -1.98 -9.03
CA GLY A 19 -18.37 -1.84 -9.60
C GLY A 19 -19.45 -1.34 -8.62
N THR A 20 -19.25 -1.47 -7.31
CA THR A 20 -20.18 -0.97 -6.28
C THR A 20 -19.98 0.50 -5.96
N ILE A 21 -18.87 1.11 -6.41
CA ILE A 21 -18.50 2.50 -6.09
C ILE A 21 -18.53 3.37 -7.35
N SER A 22 -17.69 3.07 -8.34
CA SER A 22 -17.54 3.91 -9.54
C SER A 22 -17.46 3.15 -10.86
N ASN A 23 -17.33 1.81 -10.82
CA ASN A 23 -17.07 0.97 -12.00
C ASN A 23 -15.79 1.36 -12.75
N GLU A 24 -14.85 2.01 -12.06
CA GLU A 24 -13.51 2.33 -12.57
C GLU A 24 -12.52 1.23 -12.20
N GLU A 25 -11.49 1.07 -13.01
CA GLU A 25 -10.33 0.25 -12.65
C GLU A 25 -9.52 0.96 -11.56
N GLN A 26 -9.19 0.22 -10.51
CA GLN A 26 -8.31 0.63 -9.42
C GLN A 26 -7.14 -0.35 -9.35
N VAL A 27 -5.95 0.21 -9.21
CA VAL A 27 -4.70 -0.56 -9.18
C VAL A 27 -4.07 -0.49 -7.80
N LYS A 28 -3.68 -1.66 -7.28
CA LYS A 28 -2.83 -1.82 -6.11
C LYS A 28 -1.45 -2.28 -6.54
N LEU A 29 -0.41 -1.61 -6.03
CA LEU A 29 0.99 -2.01 -6.21
C LEU A 29 1.63 -2.28 -4.84
N LEU A 30 2.26 -3.45 -4.72
CA LEU A 30 2.95 -3.91 -3.52
C LEU A 30 4.44 -3.97 -3.84
N PHE A 31 5.25 -3.24 -3.09
CA PHE A 31 6.69 -3.13 -3.29
C PHE A 31 7.46 -3.76 -2.13
N HIS A 32 8.54 -4.45 -2.43
CA HIS A 32 9.47 -5.01 -1.43
C HIS A 32 10.83 -4.35 -1.51
N HIS A 33 11.39 -4.07 -0.34
CA HIS A 33 12.80 -3.77 -0.14
C HIS A 33 13.52 -5.04 0.31
N PRO A 34 14.76 -5.30 -0.16
CA PRO A 34 15.56 -6.46 0.26
C PRO A 34 15.78 -6.58 1.78
N CYS A 35 15.66 -5.48 2.52
CA CYS A 35 15.72 -5.48 3.99
C CYS A 35 14.44 -5.99 4.68
N GLY A 36 13.48 -6.56 3.95
CA GLY A 36 12.25 -7.12 4.52
C GLY A 36 11.17 -6.07 4.82
N ILE A 37 11.23 -4.91 4.18
CA ILE A 37 10.17 -3.89 4.28
C ILE A 37 9.26 -3.99 3.06
N GLN A 38 7.96 -3.92 3.29
CA GLN A 38 6.96 -3.88 2.23
C GLN A 38 6.14 -2.60 2.32
N VAL A 39 5.87 -2.01 1.15
CA VAL A 39 5.00 -0.84 0.99
C VAL A 39 3.85 -1.19 0.07
N TRP A 40 2.63 -0.89 0.50
CA TRP A 40 1.40 -1.06 -0.26
C TRP A 40 0.81 0.29 -0.62
N ILE A 41 0.44 0.43 -1.88
CA ILE A 41 -0.19 1.63 -2.41
C ILE A 41 -1.40 1.14 -3.22
N ASP A 42 -2.61 1.44 -2.76
CA ASP A 42 -3.86 1.05 -3.41
C ASP A 42 -4.58 2.26 -4.00
N HIS A 43 -5.68 2.01 -4.72
CA HIS A 43 -6.54 3.02 -5.33
C HIS A 43 -5.80 3.95 -6.30
N LEU A 44 -4.90 3.38 -7.11
CA LEU A 44 -4.28 4.09 -8.22
C LEU A 44 -5.22 4.03 -9.44
N ALA A 45 -5.89 5.13 -9.76
CA ALA A 45 -6.89 5.19 -10.84
C ALA A 45 -6.28 5.41 -12.24
N LYS A 46 -5.11 6.05 -12.32
CA LYS A 46 -4.46 6.42 -13.60
C LYS A 46 -2.96 6.11 -13.56
N PRO A 47 -2.54 4.82 -13.56
CA PRO A 47 -1.12 4.46 -13.62
C PRO A 47 -0.43 5.13 -14.81
N THR A 48 0.85 5.47 -14.67
CA THR A 48 1.65 5.97 -15.82
C THR A 48 1.85 4.87 -16.87
N ASP A 49 2.20 5.24 -18.10
CA ASP A 49 2.47 4.28 -19.19
C ASP A 49 3.47 3.19 -18.81
N LYS A 50 4.54 3.55 -18.07
CA LYS A 50 5.51 2.59 -17.52
C LYS A 50 4.80 1.53 -16.67
N TRP A 51 4.05 1.96 -15.66
CA TRP A 51 3.43 1.06 -14.70
C TRP A 51 2.25 0.30 -15.29
N ALA A 52 1.50 0.92 -16.21
CA ALA A 52 0.45 0.25 -16.98
C ALA A 52 1.03 -0.90 -17.82
N SER A 53 2.17 -0.69 -18.48
CA SER A 53 2.87 -1.76 -19.22
C SER A 53 3.40 -2.86 -18.31
N VAL A 54 3.99 -2.50 -17.15
CA VAL A 54 4.49 -3.51 -16.18
C VAL A 54 3.39 -4.45 -15.68
N ILE A 55 2.14 -3.97 -15.58
CA ILE A 55 1.00 -4.75 -15.07
C ILE A 55 0.03 -5.20 -16.16
N GLU A 56 0.42 -5.12 -17.44
CA GLU A 56 -0.51 -5.38 -18.56
C GLU A 56 -1.11 -6.79 -18.52
N ASP A 57 -0.29 -7.78 -18.14
CA ASP A 57 -0.67 -9.18 -18.01
C ASP A 57 -1.37 -9.52 -16.68
N VAL A 58 -1.44 -8.57 -15.74
CA VAL A 58 -2.18 -8.77 -14.48
C VAL A 58 -3.68 -8.77 -14.82
N PRO A 59 -4.43 -9.83 -14.46
CA PRO A 59 -5.84 -9.92 -14.78
C PRO A 59 -6.63 -8.85 -14.01
N ILE A 60 -7.58 -8.23 -14.71
CA ILE A 60 -8.58 -7.37 -14.08
C ILE A 60 -9.62 -8.27 -13.40
N THR A 61 -9.85 -8.07 -12.10
CA THR A 61 -10.83 -8.85 -11.33
C THR A 61 -11.86 -7.96 -10.62
N THR A 62 -12.75 -8.54 -9.83
CA THR A 62 -13.66 -7.81 -8.93
C THR A 62 -13.26 -7.98 -7.46
N SER A 63 -12.05 -8.48 -7.19
CA SER A 63 -11.56 -8.80 -5.85
C SER A 63 -10.19 -8.19 -5.59
N SER A 64 -9.76 -8.18 -4.32
CA SER A 64 -8.44 -7.72 -3.90
C SER A 64 -7.31 -8.75 -4.09
N ARG A 65 -7.56 -9.85 -4.82
CA ARG A 65 -6.56 -10.89 -5.07
C ARG A 65 -5.37 -10.33 -5.87
N ILE A 66 -4.18 -10.61 -5.40
CA ILE A 66 -2.93 -10.15 -6.01
C ILE A 66 -2.37 -11.17 -7.02
N THR A 67 -1.58 -10.66 -7.96
CA THR A 67 -0.69 -11.41 -8.84
C THR A 67 0.75 -11.13 -8.43
N PHE A 68 1.52 -12.17 -8.15
CA PHE A 68 2.94 -12.05 -7.84
C PHE A 68 3.73 -11.68 -9.09
N MET A 69 4.69 -10.77 -8.91
CA MET A 69 5.60 -10.31 -9.96
C MET A 69 6.97 -10.96 -9.77
N PRO A 70 7.77 -11.12 -10.84
CA PRO A 70 9.14 -11.60 -10.71
C PRO A 70 9.96 -10.69 -9.78
N ALA A 71 10.51 -11.27 -8.71
CA ALA A 71 11.23 -10.53 -7.69
C ALA A 71 12.41 -9.73 -8.28
N GLY A 72 12.50 -8.44 -7.94
CA GLY A 72 13.58 -7.56 -8.39
C GLY A 72 13.52 -7.12 -9.85
N ALA A 73 12.57 -7.60 -10.65
CA ALA A 73 12.50 -7.29 -12.09
C ALA A 73 12.07 -5.85 -12.39
N HIS A 74 11.23 -5.27 -11.54
CA HIS A 74 10.65 -3.94 -11.76
C HIS A 74 11.01 -3.01 -10.60
N GLN A 75 12.15 -2.33 -10.72
CA GLN A 75 12.62 -1.36 -9.73
C GLN A 75 11.80 -0.05 -9.80
N VAL A 76 11.63 0.57 -8.64
CA VAL A 76 11.01 1.89 -8.49
C VAL A 76 11.98 2.86 -7.82
N GLU A 77 12.09 4.06 -8.37
CA GLU A 77 12.92 5.12 -7.81
C GLU A 77 12.14 6.00 -6.83
N ALA A 78 12.84 6.57 -5.85
CA ALA A 78 12.25 7.59 -4.98
C ALA A 78 11.83 8.81 -5.81
N GLY A 79 10.60 9.28 -5.62
CA GLY A 79 10.01 10.39 -6.35
C GLY A 79 9.42 10.00 -7.72
N GLU A 80 9.57 8.74 -8.15
CA GLU A 80 8.97 8.24 -9.39
C GLU A 80 7.44 8.34 -9.33
N VAL A 81 6.82 8.83 -10.41
CA VAL A 81 5.36 8.96 -10.51
C VAL A 81 4.79 7.58 -10.83
N LEU A 82 3.95 7.04 -9.95
CA LEU A 82 3.26 5.77 -10.17
C LEU A 82 1.96 5.96 -10.95
N ALA A 83 1.22 7.00 -10.60
CA ALA A 83 -0.07 7.33 -11.18
C ALA A 83 -0.31 8.84 -11.18
N SER A 84 -1.07 9.33 -12.18
CA SER A 84 -1.51 10.72 -12.27
C SER A 84 -2.80 11.01 -11.48
N GLY A 85 -3.52 9.96 -11.06
CA GLY A 85 -4.73 10.06 -10.24
C GLY A 85 -4.81 8.96 -9.18
N ILE A 86 -5.49 9.26 -8.07
CA ILE A 86 -5.75 8.35 -6.94
C ILE A 86 -7.21 8.46 -6.49
N GLY A 87 -7.75 7.38 -5.92
CA GLY A 87 -9.15 7.30 -5.52
C GLY A 87 -10.10 7.31 -6.72
N HIS A 88 -11.19 8.04 -6.59
CA HIS A 88 -12.24 8.18 -7.61
C HIS A 88 -12.39 9.64 -8.03
N ASP A 89 -13.02 9.89 -9.18
CA ASP A 89 -13.13 11.23 -9.77
C ASP A 89 -13.69 12.31 -8.79
N ASN A 90 -14.58 11.93 -7.87
CA ASN A 90 -15.15 12.84 -6.86
C ASN A 90 -14.65 12.59 -5.42
N ASN A 91 -13.66 11.70 -5.24
CA ASN A 91 -13.13 11.35 -3.92
C ASN A 91 -11.64 10.98 -4.02
N THR A 92 -10.77 11.94 -3.68
CA THR A 92 -9.31 11.74 -3.67
C THR A 92 -8.87 11.13 -2.34
N TYR A 93 -8.44 9.89 -2.36
CA TYR A 93 -7.85 9.20 -1.21
C TYR A 93 -6.83 8.16 -1.68
N LEU A 94 -6.10 7.60 -0.73
CA LEU A 94 -5.08 6.59 -0.97
C LEU A 94 -5.04 5.65 0.24
N ASP A 95 -5.05 4.34 -0.01
CA ASP A 95 -4.66 3.39 1.01
C ASP A 95 -3.15 3.19 0.95
N PHE A 96 -2.48 3.54 2.04
CA PHE A 96 -1.05 3.44 2.20
C PHE A 96 -0.71 2.55 3.40
N GLY A 97 -0.03 1.44 3.15
CA GLY A 97 0.38 0.50 4.19
C GLY A 97 1.89 0.29 4.18
N VAL A 98 2.48 0.19 5.38
CA VAL A 98 3.89 -0.16 5.55
C VAL A 98 3.98 -1.36 6.48
N TYR A 99 4.83 -2.31 6.12
CA TYR A 99 4.97 -3.58 6.81
C TYR A 99 6.45 -3.92 7.02
N ASP A 100 6.80 -4.30 8.24
CA ASP A 100 8.10 -4.88 8.57
C ASP A 100 7.96 -6.41 8.60
N LEU A 101 8.32 -7.06 7.50
CA LEU A 101 8.15 -8.52 7.36
C LEU A 101 9.14 -9.33 8.21
N ARG A 102 10.07 -8.67 8.92
CA ARG A 102 11.07 -9.34 9.77
C ARG A 102 10.49 -9.69 11.14
N ASN A 103 9.58 -8.87 11.65
CA ASN A 103 9.04 -8.99 13.01
C ASN A 103 7.52 -8.81 12.98
N LYS A 104 6.81 -9.69 13.69
CA LYS A 104 5.38 -9.50 13.92
C LYS A 104 5.17 -8.34 14.91
N ASN A 105 4.05 -7.63 14.79
CA ASN A 105 3.68 -6.52 15.65
C ASN A 105 2.98 -6.99 16.94
N ASP A 106 2.88 -6.08 17.90
CA ASP A 106 2.35 -6.35 19.24
C ASP A 106 0.84 -6.62 19.26
N VAL A 107 0.12 -6.25 18.19
CA VAL A 107 -1.32 -6.51 18.05
C VAL A 107 -1.63 -7.84 17.36
N THR A 108 -0.62 -8.66 17.07
CA THR A 108 -0.83 -9.97 16.43
C THR A 108 -1.75 -10.88 17.25
N GLU A 109 -1.71 -10.82 18.59
CA GLU A 109 -2.60 -11.61 19.44
C GLU A 109 -4.06 -11.13 19.31
N MET A 110 -4.29 -9.81 19.30
CA MET A 110 -5.60 -9.23 19.03
C MET A 110 -6.11 -9.64 17.64
N ILE A 111 -5.29 -9.51 16.59
CA ILE A 111 -5.62 -9.95 15.23
C ILE A 111 -5.99 -11.44 15.22
N THR A 112 -5.24 -12.25 15.96
CA THR A 112 -5.48 -13.69 16.04
C THR A 112 -6.85 -14.00 16.64
N ASN A 113 -7.24 -13.31 17.70
CA ASN A 113 -8.44 -13.60 18.47
C ASN A 113 -9.70 -12.93 17.89
N GLU A 114 -9.56 -11.70 17.40
CA GLU A 114 -10.69 -10.86 17.01
C GLU A 114 -10.87 -10.80 15.49
N TRP A 115 -9.77 -10.75 14.72
CA TRP A 115 -9.78 -10.57 13.26
C TRP A 115 -9.02 -11.68 12.51
N PRO A 116 -9.41 -12.96 12.69
CA PRO A 116 -8.64 -14.10 12.19
C PRO A 116 -8.47 -14.11 10.65
N ASP A 117 -9.40 -13.51 9.91
CA ASP A 117 -9.34 -13.39 8.44
C ASP A 117 -8.24 -12.44 7.96
N TYR A 118 -7.77 -11.54 8.83
CA TYR A 118 -6.70 -10.59 8.52
C TYR A 118 -5.31 -11.12 8.87
N ARG A 119 -5.22 -12.31 9.47
CA ARG A 119 -3.95 -12.99 9.71
C ARG A 119 -3.19 -13.11 8.39
N SER A 120 -1.98 -12.58 8.37
CA SER A 120 -0.97 -12.67 7.31
C SER A 120 -0.18 -11.37 7.35
N THR A 121 -0.56 -10.40 6.52
CA THR A 121 0.17 -9.15 6.37
C THR A 121 -0.15 -8.20 7.52
N ALA A 122 -1.36 -8.26 8.09
CA ALA A 122 -1.74 -7.44 9.24
C ALA A 122 -0.83 -7.69 10.46
N ASP A 123 -0.33 -8.92 10.63
CA ASP A 123 0.64 -9.28 11.69
C ASP A 123 1.97 -8.51 11.56
N TYR A 124 2.28 -7.96 10.38
CA TYR A 124 3.55 -7.27 10.11
C TYR A 124 3.37 -5.77 9.88
N ALA A 125 2.15 -5.26 9.98
CA ALA A 125 1.87 -3.85 9.79
C ALA A 125 2.53 -3.02 10.91
N ILE A 126 3.03 -1.84 10.55
CA ILE A 126 3.62 -0.88 11.48
C ILE A 126 2.87 0.45 11.39
N CYS A 127 3.05 1.32 12.39
CA CYS A 127 2.64 2.71 12.29
C CYS A 127 3.34 3.38 11.11
N TRP A 128 2.62 3.59 10.01
CA TRP A 128 3.22 3.98 8.73
C TRP A 128 3.91 5.35 8.79
N SER A 129 3.51 6.25 9.70
CA SER A 129 4.14 7.56 9.89
C SER A 129 5.62 7.43 10.30
N THR A 130 5.98 6.37 11.03
CA THR A 130 7.35 6.10 11.49
C THR A 130 8.31 5.76 10.36
N PHE A 131 7.81 5.36 9.18
CA PHE A 131 8.61 5.02 8.00
C PHE A 131 9.42 6.21 7.46
N PHE A 132 8.95 7.44 7.67
CA PHE A 132 9.52 8.64 7.04
C PHE A 132 10.56 9.38 7.90
N GLY A 133 10.92 8.82 9.06
CA GLY A 133 11.80 9.47 10.04
C GLY A 133 11.08 10.50 10.92
N PRO A 134 11.75 10.99 11.98
CA PRO A 134 11.11 11.74 13.06
C PRO A 134 10.47 13.06 12.63
N ASP A 135 11.13 13.83 11.77
CA ASP A 135 10.63 15.14 11.32
C ASP A 135 9.34 14.99 10.50
N THR A 136 9.33 14.07 9.54
CA THR A 136 8.15 13.79 8.71
C THR A 136 7.05 13.15 9.54
N LYS A 137 7.39 12.24 10.46
CA LYS A 137 6.43 11.64 11.40
C LYS A 137 5.69 12.73 12.18
N GLN A 138 6.41 13.69 12.76
CA GLN A 138 5.82 14.79 13.51
C GLN A 138 4.89 15.64 12.64
N LEU A 139 5.27 15.92 11.40
CA LEU A 139 4.41 16.65 10.46
C LEU A 139 3.13 15.89 10.13
N LEU A 140 3.22 14.57 9.90
CA LEU A 140 2.08 13.72 9.58
C LEU A 140 1.11 13.58 10.76
N GLU A 141 1.64 13.42 11.97
CA GLU A 141 0.84 13.31 13.20
C GLU A 141 0.20 14.63 13.62
N ALA A 142 0.69 15.76 13.10
CA ALA A 142 0.08 17.08 13.29
C ALA A 142 -1.05 17.37 12.28
N LEU A 143 -1.22 16.54 11.24
CA LEU A 143 -2.34 16.70 10.30
C LEU A 143 -3.67 16.35 10.99
N PRO A 144 -4.79 16.99 10.61
CA PRO A 144 -6.10 16.59 11.10
C PRO A 144 -6.35 15.11 10.78
N ALA A 145 -6.68 14.34 11.81
CA ALA A 145 -7.14 12.97 11.63
C ALA A 145 -8.54 12.94 10.97
N GLY A 146 -8.87 11.79 10.39
CA GLY A 146 -10.21 11.50 9.90
C GLY A 146 -11.19 11.22 11.05
N ALA A 147 -12.21 10.41 10.79
CA ALA A 147 -13.22 10.05 11.79
C ALA A 147 -12.65 9.29 13.00
N VAL A 148 -11.51 8.63 12.84
CA VAL A 148 -10.76 7.92 13.88
C VAL A 148 -9.34 8.45 13.86
N ASP A 149 -8.87 8.93 15.02
CA ASP A 149 -7.56 9.55 15.22
C ASP A 149 -6.53 8.60 15.86
N THR A 150 -6.96 7.39 16.20
CA THR A 150 -6.12 6.34 16.75
C THR A 150 -5.93 5.20 15.75
N SER A 151 -4.81 4.49 15.87
CA SER A 151 -4.50 3.31 15.06
C SER A 151 -3.95 2.21 15.94
N ASP A 152 -4.44 0.97 15.75
CA ASP A 152 -3.96 -0.21 16.45
C ASP A 152 -2.46 -0.48 16.26
N TYR A 153 -1.87 0.03 15.19
CA TYR A 153 -0.45 -0.13 14.90
C TYR A 153 0.43 1.01 15.41
N CYS A 154 -0.17 2.09 15.94
CA CYS A 154 0.53 3.30 16.40
C CYS A 154 0.59 3.44 17.93
N TYR A 155 0.22 2.39 18.66
CA TYR A 155 0.42 2.34 20.11
C TYR A 155 1.87 1.95 20.42
N GLY A 156 2.66 2.91 20.92
CA GLY A 156 4.07 2.74 21.27
C GLY A 156 4.73 4.03 21.74
#